data_AF-A0A257XAX3-F1
#
_entry.id   AF-A0A257XAX3-F1
#
_cell.length_a   1.000
_cell.length_b   1.000
_cell.length_c   1.000
_cell.angle_alpha   90.00
_cell.angle_beta   90.00
_cell.angle_gamma   90.00
#
_symmetry.space_group_name_H-M   'P 1'
#
loop_
_entity.id
_entity.type
_entity.pdbx_description
1 polymer ?
#
loop_
_entity_poly.entity_id
_entity_poly.type
_entity_poly.pdbx_seq_one_letter_code
_entity_poly.pdbx_strand_id
1 'polypeptide(L)'
;MLTLNEGKVLRDAVITAISADEVAIRHADGFIKVALANTSDDLRWEACFDPLEARKMAMETMRRKAQEEQERLALQRSIPTPTSGPFDSARMAAEALRRQLASQRNAMNLEFRALAAKNTSLLKGNVWNHAQPEASPLLNSVSGSRAVLGLSRLQYGRDAILATLRDLRDLDPSAR
;
A
#
# COMPACT_ATOMS: atom_id res chain seq x y z
N MET A 1 1.51 -34.44 15.51
CA MET A 1 2.82 -34.91 15.02
C MET A 1 3.28 -33.90 13.99
N LEU A 2 4.45 -33.29 14.18
CA LEU A 2 4.83 -32.05 13.48
C LEU A 2 6.15 -32.28 12.74
N THR A 3 6.19 -31.94 11.45
CA THR A 3 7.22 -32.39 10.51
C THR A 3 8.07 -31.21 10.04
N LEU A 4 9.38 -31.29 10.23
CA LEU A 4 10.34 -30.31 9.72
C LEU A 4 10.71 -30.62 8.26
N ASN A 5 11.22 -29.62 7.51
CA ASN A 5 11.60 -29.79 6.09
C ASN A 5 12.68 -30.86 5.86
N GLU A 6 13.48 -31.15 6.87
CA GLU A 6 14.51 -32.19 6.84
C GLU A 6 13.94 -33.61 6.99
N GLY A 7 12.60 -33.78 6.99
CA GLY A 7 11.94 -35.07 7.21
C GLY A 7 11.95 -35.53 8.66
N LYS A 8 12.53 -34.73 9.58
CA LYS A 8 12.53 -35.01 11.01
C LYS A 8 11.12 -34.79 11.57
N VAL A 9 10.55 -35.85 12.15
CA VAL A 9 9.22 -35.79 12.74
C VAL A 9 9.29 -35.70 14.25
N LEU A 10 8.64 -34.68 14.80
CA LEU A 10 8.56 -34.43 16.24
C LEU A 10 7.25 -34.99 16.79
N ARG A 11 7.38 -35.87 17.79
CA ARG A 11 6.24 -36.41 18.56
C ARG A 11 5.88 -35.46 19.69
N ASP A 12 4.58 -35.31 19.93
CA ASP A 12 4.00 -34.42 20.96
C ASP A 12 4.53 -32.98 20.91
N ALA A 13 4.73 -32.48 19.69
CA ALA A 13 5.25 -31.15 19.44
C ALA A 13 4.17 -30.08 19.61
N VAL A 14 4.49 -29.02 20.36
CA VAL A 14 3.67 -27.83 20.58
C VAL A 14 4.51 -26.60 20.33
N ILE A 15 4.01 -25.68 19.50
CA ILE A 15 4.64 -24.37 19.29
C ILE A 15 4.43 -23.54 20.56
N THR A 16 5.54 -23.11 21.17
CA THR A 16 5.53 -22.36 22.44
C THR A 16 5.76 -20.86 22.26
N ALA A 17 6.48 -20.46 21.22
CA ALA A 17 6.72 -19.06 20.90
C ALA A 17 7.11 -18.90 19.43
N ILE A 18 6.81 -17.73 18.87
CA ILE A 18 7.10 -17.39 17.48
C ILE A 18 7.71 -15.99 17.47
N SER A 19 8.85 -15.87 16.80
CA SER A 19 9.55 -14.61 16.53
C SER A 19 9.56 -14.36 15.02
N ALA A 20 10.05 -13.19 14.60
CA ALA A 20 10.09 -12.82 13.18
C ALA A 20 10.76 -13.89 12.28
N ASP A 21 11.84 -14.52 12.77
CA ASP A 21 12.66 -15.44 11.99
C ASP A 21 12.69 -16.88 12.54
N GLU A 22 12.11 -17.13 13.72
CA GLU A 22 12.25 -18.41 14.43
C GLU A 22 10.95 -18.88 15.07
N VAL A 23 10.75 -20.19 15.08
CA VAL A 23 9.70 -20.88 15.84
C VAL A 23 10.34 -21.72 16.94
N ALA A 24 9.84 -21.54 18.16
CA ALA A 24 10.20 -22.35 19.32
C ALA A 24 9.18 -23.46 19.53
N ILE A 25 9.64 -24.71 19.54
CA ILE A 25 8.81 -25.92 19.60
C ILE A 25 9.25 -26.76 20.80
N ARG A 26 8.31 -27.09 21.68
CA ARG A 26 8.50 -28.10 22.74
C ARG A 26 8.00 -29.45 22.22
N HIS A 27 8.80 -30.49 22.33
CA HIS A 27 8.48 -31.87 21.94
C HIS A 27 8.83 -32.84 23.07
N ALA A 28 8.53 -34.13 22.90
CA ALA A 28 8.74 -35.15 23.94
C ALA A 28 10.18 -35.20 24.48
N ASP A 29 11.19 -35.06 23.61
CA ASP A 29 12.61 -35.16 24.00
C ASP A 29 13.25 -33.80 24.36
N GLY A 30 12.49 -32.70 24.37
CA GLY A 30 13.00 -31.40 24.81
C GLY A 30 12.46 -30.20 24.03
N PHE A 31 13.32 -29.22 23.83
CA PHE A 31 12.98 -27.93 23.26
C PHE A 31 13.90 -27.59 22.10
N ILE A 32 13.34 -27.17 20.97
CA ILE A 32 14.10 -26.75 19.80
C ILE A 32 13.65 -25.37 19.33
N LYS A 33 14.60 -24.63 18.76
CA LYS A 33 14.32 -23.43 17.98
C LYS A 33 14.69 -23.72 16.54
N VAL A 34 13.78 -23.44 15.62
CA VAL A 34 13.96 -23.68 14.19
C VAL A 34 13.70 -22.38 13.45
N ALA A 35 14.58 -22.03 12.52
CA ALA A 35 14.35 -20.90 11.63
C ALA A 35 13.08 -21.14 10.80
N LEU A 36 12.22 -20.13 10.67
CA LEU A 36 10.96 -20.21 9.90
C LEU A 36 11.20 -20.60 8.43
N ALA A 37 12.35 -20.21 7.87
CA ALA A 37 12.76 -20.61 6.53
C ALA A 37 12.96 -22.13 6.37
N ASN A 38 13.27 -22.83 7.46
CA ASN A 38 13.55 -24.27 7.48
C ASN A 38 12.35 -25.11 7.95
N THR A 39 11.18 -24.48 8.13
CA THR A 39 9.93 -25.18 8.48
C THR A 39 9.04 -25.41 7.26
N SER A 40 8.19 -26.43 7.34
CA SER A 40 7.24 -26.79 6.29
C SER A 40 6.15 -25.74 6.15
N ASP A 41 5.53 -25.67 4.96
CA ASP A 41 4.48 -24.69 4.65
C ASP A 41 3.31 -24.80 5.64
N ASP A 42 2.94 -26.04 6.04
CA ASP A 42 1.88 -26.30 7.02
C ASP A 42 2.21 -25.71 8.40
N LEU A 43 3.48 -25.83 8.82
CA LEU A 43 3.96 -25.37 10.12
C LEU A 43 4.09 -23.84 10.14
N ARG A 44 4.45 -23.23 9.02
CA ARG A 44 4.40 -21.77 8.84
C ARG A 44 2.97 -21.26 8.87
N TRP A 45 2.03 -21.98 8.27
CA TRP A 45 0.60 -21.65 8.34
C TRP A 45 0.08 -21.71 9.77
N GLU A 46 0.36 -22.78 10.52
CA GLU A 46 -0.04 -22.90 11.94
C GLU A 46 0.63 -21.84 12.83
N ALA A 47 1.87 -21.47 12.55
CA ALA A 47 2.59 -20.42 13.28
C ALA A 47 2.00 -19.02 13.03
N CYS A 48 1.64 -18.70 11.78
CA CYS A 48 1.13 -17.38 11.41
C CYS A 48 -0.39 -17.24 11.57
N PHE A 49 -1.12 -18.32 11.87
CA PHE A 49 -2.57 -18.30 12.04
C PHE A 49 -2.95 -17.79 13.44
N ASP A 50 -3.19 -16.47 13.55
CA ASP A 50 -3.89 -15.92 14.71
C ASP A 50 -5.41 -15.93 14.47
N PRO A 51 -6.20 -16.76 15.20
CA PRO A 51 -7.65 -16.83 15.04
C PRO A 51 -8.37 -15.51 15.35
N LEU A 52 -7.75 -14.60 16.12
CA LEU A 52 -8.30 -13.27 16.39
C LEU A 52 -8.06 -12.30 15.23
N GLU A 53 -6.90 -12.36 14.56
CA GLU A 53 -6.63 -11.54 13.36
C GLU A 53 -7.44 -12.02 12.15
N ALA A 54 -7.58 -13.33 11.97
CA ALA A 54 -8.43 -13.91 10.92
C ALA A 54 -9.88 -13.42 11.02
N ARG A 55 -10.42 -13.29 12.24
CA ARG A 55 -11.75 -12.71 12.49
C ARG A 55 -11.83 -11.23 12.14
N LYS A 56 -10.80 -10.44 12.48
CA LYS A 56 -10.75 -9.01 12.16
C LYS A 56 -10.68 -8.78 10.65
N MET A 57 -9.81 -9.50 9.93
CA MET A 57 -9.74 -9.43 8.47
C MET A 57 -11.04 -9.89 7.81
N ALA A 58 -11.71 -10.93 8.33
CA ALA A 58 -13.01 -11.35 7.83
C ALA A 58 -14.10 -10.27 8.02
N MET A 59 -14.10 -9.57 9.15
CA MET A 59 -15.03 -8.45 9.38
C MET A 59 -14.72 -7.26 8.47
N GLU A 60 -13.44 -6.92 8.28
CA GLU A 60 -13.03 -5.83 7.39
C GLU A 60 -13.36 -6.11 5.93
N THR A 61 -13.13 -7.34 5.46
CA THR A 61 -13.50 -7.76 4.10
C THR A 61 -15.01 -7.74 3.88
N MET A 62 -15.81 -8.18 4.85
CA MET A 62 -17.27 -8.04 4.78
C MET A 62 -17.71 -6.58 4.76
N ARG A 63 -17.09 -5.72 5.58
CA ARG A 63 -17.37 -4.29 5.60
C ARG A 63 -17.03 -3.62 4.27
N ARG A 64 -15.92 -4.00 3.64
CA ARG A 64 -15.52 -3.50 2.31
C ARG A 64 -16.51 -3.94 1.24
N LYS A 65 -16.93 -5.20 1.24
CA LYS A 65 -17.97 -5.69 0.31
C LYS A 65 -19.30 -4.97 0.49
N ALA A 66 -19.71 -4.70 1.74
CA ALA A 66 -20.93 -3.93 2.01
C ALA A 66 -20.84 -2.47 1.52
N GLN A 67 -19.65 -1.85 1.62
CA GLN A 67 -19.41 -0.51 1.07
C GLN A 67 -19.42 -0.51 -0.46
N GLU A 68 -18.75 -1.47 -1.10
CA GLU A 68 -18.76 -1.64 -2.56
C GLU A 68 -20.19 -1.85 -3.08
N GLU A 69 -21.02 -2.62 -2.38
CA GLU A 69 -22.43 -2.84 -2.73
C GLU A 69 -23.28 -1.58 -2.52
N GLN A 70 -23.05 -0.84 -1.43
CA GLN A 70 -23.71 0.46 -1.22
C GLN A 70 -23.34 1.49 -2.29
N GLU A 71 -22.08 1.57 -2.71
CA GLU A 71 -21.66 2.41 -3.82
C GLU A 71 -22.32 1.98 -5.13
N ARG A 72 -22.42 0.68 -5.39
CA ARG A 72 -23.10 0.15 -6.58
C ARG A 72 -24.59 0.50 -6.60
N LEU A 73 -25.26 0.43 -5.45
CA LEU A 73 -26.67 0.81 -5.32
C LEU A 73 -26.88 2.34 -5.39
N ALA A 74 -25.92 3.14 -4.90
CA ALA A 74 -25.94 4.59 -5.04
C ALA A 74 -25.81 5.00 -6.52
N LEU A 75 -24.90 4.35 -7.26
CA LEU A 75 -24.73 4.55 -8.71
C LEU A 75 -25.99 4.15 -9.50
N GLN A 76 -26.69 3.08 -9.11
CA GLN A 76 -27.95 2.68 -9.72
C GLN A 76 -29.13 3.62 -9.40
N ARG A 77 -29.11 4.29 -8.24
CA ARG A 77 -30.14 5.28 -7.86
C ARG A 77 -29.89 6.66 -8.48
N SER A 78 -28.65 6.98 -8.83
CA SER A 78 -28.30 8.20 -9.56
C SER A 78 -28.24 7.94 -11.07
N ILE A 79 -29.36 7.52 -11.68
CA ILE A 79 -29.52 7.63 -13.14
C ILE A 79 -30.27 8.95 -13.40
N PRO A 80 -29.59 10.10 -13.52
CA PRO A 80 -30.17 11.20 -14.26
C PRO A 80 -30.26 10.77 -15.72
N THR A 81 -31.40 11.00 -16.35
CA THR A 81 -31.58 10.87 -17.80
C THR A 81 -30.48 11.69 -18.50
N PRO A 82 -29.56 11.08 -19.27
CA PRO A 82 -28.55 11.86 -19.96
C PRO A 82 -29.15 12.49 -21.21
N THR A 83 -29.64 13.72 -21.07
CA THR A 83 -29.58 14.71 -22.15
C THR A 83 -28.32 15.54 -21.94
N SER A 84 -27.16 14.94 -22.18
CA SER A 84 -25.88 15.65 -22.23
C SER A 84 -25.08 15.10 -23.40
N GLY A 85 -24.70 16.00 -24.30
CA GLY A 85 -23.93 15.66 -25.49
C GLY A 85 -22.52 15.18 -25.11
N PRO A 86 -21.78 14.56 -26.04
CA PRO A 86 -20.44 14.01 -25.81
C PRO A 86 -19.40 15.03 -25.29
N PHE A 87 -19.66 16.34 -25.45
CA PHE A 87 -18.81 17.42 -24.94
C PHE A 87 -18.92 17.65 -23.42
N ASP A 88 -20.10 17.43 -22.82
CA ASP A 88 -20.31 17.66 -21.38
C ASP A 88 -19.66 16.55 -20.53
N SER A 89 -19.67 15.31 -21.03
CA SER A 89 -19.02 14.17 -20.37
C SER A 89 -17.50 14.30 -20.30
N ALA A 90 -16.86 14.78 -21.38
CA ALA A 90 -15.42 15.00 -21.41
C ALA A 90 -14.99 16.13 -20.46
N ARG A 91 -15.78 17.21 -20.39
CA ARG A 91 -15.54 18.32 -19.48
C ARG A 91 -15.67 17.91 -18.00
N MET A 92 -16.71 17.14 -17.66
CA MET A 92 -16.87 16.61 -16.31
C MET A 92 -15.76 15.62 -15.93
N ALA A 93 -15.33 14.77 -16.87
CA ALA A 93 -14.19 13.87 -16.64
C ALA A 93 -12.88 14.64 -16.40
N ALA A 94 -12.61 15.70 -17.18
CA ALA A 94 -11.44 16.55 -16.98
C ALA A 94 -11.47 17.29 -15.63
N GLU A 95 -12.64 17.78 -15.19
CA GLU A 95 -12.79 18.39 -13.86
C GLU A 95 -12.56 17.38 -12.73
N ALA A 96 -13.03 16.14 -12.87
CA ALA A 96 -12.78 15.08 -11.90
C ALA A 96 -11.27 14.78 -11.77
N LEU A 97 -10.56 14.68 -12.90
CA LEU A 97 -9.11 14.49 -12.91
C LEU A 97 -8.35 15.67 -12.30
N ARG A 98 -8.80 16.92 -12.53
CA ARG A 98 -8.21 18.11 -11.88
C ARG A 98 -8.35 18.06 -10.35
N ARG A 99 -9.51 17.61 -9.84
CA ARG A 99 -9.71 17.43 -8.39
C ARG A 99 -8.83 16.32 -7.84
N GLN A 100 -8.70 15.21 -8.56
CA GLN A 100 -7.81 14.11 -8.20
C GLN A 100 -6.34 14.55 -8.20
N LEU A 101 -5.90 15.34 -9.17
CA LEU A 101 -4.55 15.90 -9.21
C LEU A 101 -4.26 16.76 -7.98
N ALA A 102 -5.21 17.62 -7.61
CA ALA A 102 -5.08 18.47 -6.42
C ALA A 102 -4.98 17.64 -5.13
N SER A 103 -5.77 16.57 -4.99
CA SER A 103 -5.70 15.70 -3.81
C SER A 103 -4.38 14.91 -3.76
N GLN A 104 -3.92 14.38 -4.91
CA GLN A 104 -2.63 13.69 -5.01
C GLN A 104 -1.45 14.60 -4.63
N ARG A 105 -1.43 15.84 -5.13
CA ARG A 105 -0.40 16.83 -4.77
C ARG A 105 -0.42 17.16 -3.27
N ASN A 106 -1.60 17.32 -2.68
CA ASN A 106 -1.73 17.56 -1.25
C ASN A 106 -1.24 16.37 -0.40
N ALA A 107 -1.57 15.14 -0.80
CA ALA A 107 -1.08 13.94 -0.15
C ALA A 107 0.45 13.85 -0.20
N MET A 108 1.05 14.12 -1.38
CA MET A 108 2.50 14.07 -1.55
C MET A 108 3.23 15.15 -0.73
N ASN A 109 2.64 16.35 -0.62
CA ASN A 109 3.14 17.39 0.28
C ASN A 109 3.12 16.97 1.76
N LEU A 110 2.08 16.24 2.18
CA LEU A 110 1.97 15.75 3.55
C LEU A 110 3.00 14.66 3.84
N GLU A 111 3.21 13.74 2.91
CA GLU A 111 4.27 12.73 2.99
C GLU A 111 5.66 13.38 3.05
N PHE A 112 5.93 14.40 2.23
CA PHE A 112 7.20 15.11 2.26
C PHE A 112 7.44 15.76 3.62
N ARG A 113 6.43 16.40 4.22
CA ARG A 113 6.55 16.98 5.56
C ARG A 113 6.86 15.92 6.62
N ALA A 114 6.20 14.77 6.57
CA ALA A 114 6.47 13.67 7.50
C ALA A 114 7.90 13.11 7.33
N LEU A 115 8.40 13.06 6.10
CA LEU A 115 9.75 12.61 5.77
C LEU A 115 10.81 13.64 6.16
N ALA A 116 10.53 14.93 5.97
CA ALA A 116 11.36 16.05 6.41
C ALA A 116 11.49 16.10 7.94
N ALA A 117 10.41 15.84 8.68
CA ALA A 117 10.45 15.78 10.14
C ALA A 117 11.34 14.64 10.66
N LYS A 118 11.40 13.51 9.94
CA LYS A 118 12.23 12.35 10.31
C LYS A 118 13.70 12.51 9.89
N ASN A 119 13.96 13.25 8.82
CA ASN A 119 15.27 13.33 8.17
C ASN A 119 15.76 14.78 8.01
N THR A 120 15.57 15.62 9.04
CA THR A 120 15.82 17.08 8.98
C THR A 120 17.23 17.44 8.53
N SER A 121 18.25 16.72 9.01
CA SER A 121 19.66 16.97 8.67
C SER A 121 19.99 16.58 7.22
N LEU A 122 19.38 15.50 6.71
CA LEU A 122 19.64 14.96 5.38
C LEU A 122 18.87 15.70 4.28
N LEU A 123 17.75 16.32 4.62
CA LEU A 123 16.94 17.11 3.69
C LEU A 123 17.24 18.60 3.71
N LYS A 124 18.15 19.04 4.59
CA LYS A 124 18.54 20.45 4.71
C LYS A 124 19.17 20.93 3.39
N GLY A 125 18.57 21.95 2.78
CA GLY A 125 19.03 22.52 1.52
C GLY A 125 18.37 21.93 0.26
N ASN A 126 17.55 20.90 0.39
CA ASN A 126 16.75 20.42 -0.74
C ASN A 126 15.55 21.33 -0.99
N VAL A 127 15.32 21.67 -2.25
CA VAL A 127 14.17 22.48 -2.68
C VAL A 127 12.99 21.56 -2.98
N TRP A 128 11.86 21.80 -2.31
CA TRP A 128 10.60 21.11 -2.56
C TRP A 128 9.58 22.10 -3.14
N ASN A 129 8.98 21.75 -4.28
CA ASN A 129 7.98 22.59 -4.91
C ASN A 129 6.59 22.20 -4.40
N HIS A 130 6.04 22.99 -3.48
CA HIS A 130 4.72 22.70 -2.90
C HIS A 130 3.55 22.80 -3.90
N ALA A 131 3.69 23.59 -4.97
CA ALA A 131 2.66 23.75 -5.99
C ALA A 131 2.68 22.62 -7.02
N GLN A 132 3.87 22.14 -7.37
CA GLN A 132 4.10 21.03 -8.30
C GLN A 132 5.12 20.05 -7.70
N PRO A 133 4.71 19.28 -6.69
CA PRO A 133 5.60 18.41 -5.95
C PRO A 133 6.26 17.35 -6.86
N GLU A 134 5.59 16.94 -7.95
CA GLU A 134 6.10 16.01 -8.98
C GLU A 134 7.32 16.52 -9.75
N ALA A 135 7.50 17.85 -9.81
CA ALA A 135 8.63 18.51 -10.46
C ALA A 135 9.78 18.80 -9.49
N SER A 136 9.70 18.37 -8.23
CA SER A 136 10.70 18.67 -7.21
C SER A 136 12.05 18.01 -7.53
N PRO A 137 13.18 18.76 -7.52
CA PRO A 137 14.52 18.22 -7.82
C PRO A 137 14.94 17.04 -6.95
N LEU A 138 14.46 17.01 -5.70
CA LEU A 138 14.67 15.93 -4.74
C LEU A 138 14.35 14.54 -5.34
N LEU A 139 13.31 14.47 -6.18
CA LEU A 139 12.80 13.22 -6.75
C LEU A 139 13.68 12.68 -7.89
N ASN A 140 14.56 13.52 -8.43
CA ASN A 140 15.50 13.16 -9.50
C ASN A 140 16.83 12.57 -8.98
N SER A 141 17.04 12.52 -7.66
CA SER A 141 18.27 11.98 -7.05
C SER A 141 18.49 10.48 -7.36
N VAL A 142 19.75 10.01 -7.40
CA VAL A 142 20.14 8.67 -7.86
C VAL A 142 19.74 7.56 -6.87
N SER A 143 19.38 6.38 -7.38
CA SER A 143 18.74 5.26 -6.67
C SER A 143 19.32 4.84 -5.31
N GLY A 144 20.62 5.02 -5.07
CA GLY A 144 21.27 4.66 -3.80
C GLY A 144 20.82 5.49 -2.59
N SER A 145 20.63 6.80 -2.75
CA SER A 145 20.16 7.68 -1.66
C SER A 145 18.66 7.58 -1.40
N ARG A 146 17.91 6.93 -2.29
CA ARG A 146 16.43 6.90 -2.25
C ARG A 146 15.89 6.00 -1.15
N ALA A 147 16.47 4.81 -0.99
CA ALA A 147 16.05 3.86 0.02
C ALA A 147 16.38 4.36 1.44
N VAL A 148 17.55 4.99 1.60
CA VAL A 148 18.02 5.54 2.89
C VAL A 148 17.13 6.69 3.36
N LEU A 149 16.63 7.51 2.44
CA LEU A 149 15.79 8.67 2.75
C LEU A 149 14.29 8.37 2.76
N GLY A 150 13.86 7.15 2.40
CA GLY A 150 12.44 6.80 2.30
C GLY A 150 11.72 7.51 1.14
N LEU A 151 12.45 7.98 0.11
CA LEU A 151 11.90 8.74 -1.02
C LEU A 151 11.00 7.90 -1.94
N SER A 152 10.99 6.58 -1.79
CA SER A 152 10.21 5.66 -2.63
C SER A 152 8.72 5.96 -2.64
N ARG A 153 8.13 6.38 -1.50
CA ARG A 153 6.71 6.76 -1.43
C ARG A 153 6.41 8.04 -2.21
N LEU A 154 7.30 9.02 -2.12
CA LEU A 154 7.18 10.27 -2.89
C LEU A 154 7.35 10.02 -4.39
N GLN A 155 8.16 9.04 -4.79
CA GLN A 155 8.30 8.64 -6.19
C GLN A 155 7.05 7.93 -6.71
N TYR A 156 6.48 7.03 -5.93
CA TYR A 156 5.19 6.43 -6.26
C TYR A 156 4.10 7.51 -6.42
N GLY A 157 4.05 8.48 -5.52
CA GLY A 157 3.15 9.63 -5.62
C GLY A 157 3.40 10.47 -6.88
N ARG A 158 4.66 10.71 -7.25
CA ARG A 158 5.04 11.40 -8.49
C ARG A 158 4.55 10.65 -9.72
N ASP A 159 4.78 9.35 -9.80
CA ASP A 159 4.41 8.55 -10.96
C ASP A 159 2.88 8.48 -11.11
N ALA A 160 2.14 8.43 -9.99
CA ALA A 160 0.69 8.55 -10.00
C ALA A 160 0.20 9.92 -10.50
N ILE A 161 0.83 11.03 -10.09
CA ILE A 161 0.52 12.37 -10.59
C ILE A 161 0.82 12.47 -12.10
N LEU A 162 1.95 11.94 -12.55
CA LEU A 162 2.34 11.95 -13.97
C LEU A 162 1.37 11.13 -14.83
N ALA A 163 0.84 10.01 -14.32
CA ALA A 163 -0.22 9.25 -14.98
C ALA A 163 -1.51 10.07 -15.11
N THR A 164 -1.98 10.68 -14.02
CA THR A 164 -3.18 11.55 -14.04
C THR A 164 -3.00 12.74 -15.01
N LEU A 165 -1.80 13.32 -15.09
CA LEU A 165 -1.50 14.40 -16.04
C LEU A 165 -1.53 13.93 -17.50
N ARG A 166 -1.08 12.69 -17.77
CA ARG A 166 -1.16 12.10 -19.11
C ARG A 166 -2.63 11.90 -19.51
N ASP A 167 -3.44 11.32 -18.63
CA ASP A 167 -4.87 11.10 -18.88
C ASP A 167 -5.61 12.42 -19.10
N LEU A 168 -5.27 13.46 -18.33
CA LEU A 168 -5.85 14.79 -18.47
C LEU A 168 -5.46 15.45 -19.80
N ARG A 169 -4.22 15.26 -20.26
CA ARG A 169 -3.76 15.77 -21.57
C ARG A 169 -4.44 15.06 -22.74
N ASP A 170 -4.73 13.77 -22.60
CA ASP A 170 -5.42 12.99 -23.63
C ASP A 170 -6.90 13.40 -23.75
N LEU A 171 -7.51 13.88 -22.65
CA LEU A 171 -8.89 14.40 -22.62
C LEU A 171 -8.99 15.90 -22.96
N ASP A 172 -7.99 16.69 -22.63
CA ASP A 172 -7.95 18.15 -22.84
C ASP A 172 -6.54 18.59 -23.31
N PRO A 173 -6.27 18.58 -24.62
CA PRO A 173 -4.96 18.96 -25.16
C PRO A 173 -4.62 20.44 -24.99
N SER A 174 -5.59 21.27 -24.55
CA SER A 174 -5.40 22.69 -24.26
C SER A 174 -5.02 22.99 -22.80
N ALA A 175 -5.03 22.01 -21.90
CA ALA A 175 -4.58 22.16 -20.52
C ALA A 175 -3.04 22.20 -20.45
N ARG A 176 -2.45 23.37 -20.65
CA ARG A 176 -1.04 23.67 -20.36
C ARG A 176 -0.86 24.21 -18.95
#